data_AF-A0A8T9QBL3-F1
#
_entry.id   AF-A0A8T9QBL3-F1
#
_cell.length_a   1.000
_cell.length_b   1.000
_cell.length_c   1.000
_cell.angle_alpha   90.00
_cell.angle_beta   90.00
_cell.angle_gamma   90.00
#
_symmetry.space_group_name_H-M   'P 1'
#
loop_
_entity.id
_entity.type
_entity.pdbx_description
1 polymer ?
#
loop_
_entity_poly.entity_id
_entity_poly.type
_entity_poly.pdbx_seq_one_letter_code
_entity_poly.pdbx_strand_id
1 'polypeptide(L)'
;MDSEQLVLFARQFNNVALLTYLLPLAIGLRRWRVLLPAYRPLVWFVLVPGCLLNALLAELGRHIWHNNVLILQLATVGETLCLGWTYYYAFHSERGRRVLLACVGLFLALYIAEAFFYHVATSGPPIYTHIAQSVLLVGAAVAYFEQTLRELRNIDLSEDPIFMVSVGSILYYAGTLMVFILESKLQDQPDLIWIMYIIQFILLIVFNVFLAIALWNGDQPAEYTAAPLEWPAPRE
;
A
#
# COMPACT_ATOMS: atom_id res chain seq x y z
N MET A 1 24.41 12.36 -18.16
CA MET A 1 24.22 10.93 -17.89
C MET A 1 23.58 10.35 -19.12
N ASP A 2 24.24 9.38 -19.76
CA ASP A 2 23.72 8.82 -21.01
C ASP A 2 22.47 7.95 -20.72
N SER A 3 21.58 7.81 -21.70
CA SER A 3 20.31 7.07 -21.51
C SER A 3 20.55 5.65 -20.97
N GLU A 4 21.58 4.95 -21.46
CA GLU A 4 21.95 3.62 -20.96
C GLU A 4 22.34 3.62 -19.47
N GLN A 5 23.08 4.65 -19.02
CA GLN A 5 23.46 4.80 -17.61
C GLN A 5 22.23 5.06 -16.73
N LEU A 6 21.27 5.85 -17.22
CA LEU A 6 20.01 6.10 -16.53
C LEU A 6 19.22 4.81 -16.33
N VAL A 7 19.11 3.97 -17.36
CA VAL A 7 18.41 2.68 -17.27
C VAL A 7 19.09 1.74 -16.27
N LEU A 8 20.42 1.62 -16.34
CA LEU A 8 21.19 0.79 -15.40
C LEU A 8 21.03 1.27 -13.96
N PHE A 9 21.11 2.58 -13.74
CA PHE A 9 20.88 3.18 -12.43
C PHE A 9 19.47 2.88 -11.92
N ALA A 10 18.43 3.11 -12.73
CA ALA A 10 17.05 2.86 -12.35
C ALA A 10 16.82 1.39 -11.97
N ARG A 11 17.40 0.44 -12.70
CA ARG A 11 17.33 -1.00 -12.38
C ARG A 11 17.99 -1.34 -11.05
N GLN A 12 19.20 -0.83 -10.80
CA GLN A 12 19.90 -1.05 -9.53
C GLN A 12 19.11 -0.42 -8.37
N PHE A 13 18.57 0.77 -8.60
CA PHE A 13 17.81 1.50 -7.60
C PHE A 13 16.47 0.82 -7.27
N ASN A 14 15.80 0.22 -8.26
CA ASN A 14 14.64 -0.64 -8.04
C ASN A 14 14.97 -1.81 -7.09
N ASN A 15 16.10 -2.49 -7.28
CA ASN A 15 16.50 -3.59 -6.42
C ASN A 15 16.73 -3.13 -4.97
N VAL A 16 17.36 -1.96 -4.80
CA VAL A 16 17.53 -1.35 -3.46
C VAL A 16 16.15 -1.06 -2.84
N ALA A 17 15.23 -0.46 -3.61
CA ALA A 17 13.87 -0.19 -3.13
C ALA A 17 13.13 -1.48 -2.71
N LEU A 18 13.22 -2.55 -3.50
CA LEU A 18 12.63 -3.85 -3.15
C LEU A 18 13.26 -4.46 -1.88
N LEU A 19 14.57 -4.33 -1.69
CA LEU A 19 15.25 -4.80 -0.47
C LEU A 19 14.80 -4.05 0.79
N THR A 20 14.26 -2.84 0.66
CA THR A 20 13.75 -2.10 1.83
C THR A 20 12.54 -2.75 2.49
N TYR A 21 11.82 -3.66 1.82
CA TYR A 21 10.77 -4.47 2.45
C TYR A 21 11.31 -5.38 3.57
N LEU A 22 12.60 -5.74 3.54
CA LEU A 22 13.20 -6.60 4.57
C LEU A 22 13.21 -5.93 5.95
N LEU A 23 13.28 -4.60 6.01
CA LEU A 23 13.29 -3.85 7.25
C LEU A 23 11.95 -3.98 8.03
N PRO A 24 10.79 -3.57 7.48
CA PRO A 24 9.51 -3.78 8.15
C PRO A 24 9.20 -5.27 8.35
N LEU A 25 9.66 -6.16 7.46
CA LEU A 25 9.46 -7.61 7.64
C LEU A 25 10.20 -8.13 8.88
N ALA A 26 11.48 -7.77 9.04
CA ALA A 26 12.28 -8.19 10.17
C ALA A 26 11.68 -7.68 11.50
N ILE A 27 11.22 -6.44 11.53
CA ILE A 27 10.52 -5.85 12.68
C ILE A 27 9.21 -6.61 12.95
N GLY A 28 8.38 -6.79 11.93
CA GLY A 28 7.09 -7.49 12.04
C GLY A 28 7.21 -8.93 12.52
N LEU A 29 8.16 -9.69 12.00
CA LEU A 29 8.42 -11.07 12.43
C LEU A 29 8.96 -11.14 13.85
N ARG A 30 9.90 -10.25 14.22
CA ARG A 30 10.44 -10.17 15.59
C ARG A 30 9.35 -9.81 16.60
N ARG A 31 8.47 -8.88 16.24
CA ARG A 31 7.40 -8.38 17.12
C ARG A 31 6.08 -9.14 17.00
N TRP A 32 5.99 -10.19 16.17
CA TRP A 32 4.74 -10.89 15.84
C TRP A 32 3.89 -11.30 17.05
N ARG A 33 4.54 -11.76 18.13
CA ARG A 33 3.85 -12.20 19.35
C ARG A 33 3.26 -11.05 20.18
N VAL A 34 3.82 -9.85 20.05
CA VAL A 34 3.42 -8.65 20.80
C VAL A 34 2.45 -7.79 19.97
N LEU A 35 2.49 -7.93 18.64
CA LEU A 35 1.69 -7.15 17.72
C LEU A 35 0.19 -7.39 17.91
N LEU A 36 -0.58 -6.30 18.04
CA LEU A 36 -2.04 -6.40 18.12
C LEU A 36 -2.61 -7.01 16.83
N PRO A 37 -3.73 -7.75 16.92
CA PRO A 37 -4.37 -8.38 15.75
C PRO A 37 -4.68 -7.40 14.62
N ALA A 38 -4.99 -6.14 14.94
CA ALA A 38 -5.28 -5.08 13.97
C ALA A 38 -4.10 -4.76 13.04
N TYR A 39 -2.86 -4.96 13.50
CA TYR A 39 -1.66 -4.62 12.74
C TYR A 39 -1.01 -5.83 12.06
N ARG A 40 -1.45 -7.07 12.38
CA ARG A 40 -0.94 -8.29 11.72
C ARG A 40 -1.11 -8.29 10.20
N PRO A 41 -2.18 -7.71 9.61
CA PRO A 41 -2.29 -7.58 8.16
C PRO A 41 -1.15 -6.80 7.51
N LEU A 42 -0.48 -5.88 8.23
CA LEU A 42 0.69 -5.16 7.71
C LEU A 42 1.91 -6.07 7.55
N VAL A 43 2.09 -7.04 8.44
CA VAL A 43 3.17 -8.04 8.26
C VAL A 43 2.87 -8.91 7.05
N TRP A 44 1.60 -9.30 6.85
CA TRP A 44 1.18 -10.03 5.66
C TRP A 44 1.34 -9.20 4.38
N PHE A 45 1.06 -7.89 4.43
CA PHE A 45 1.33 -6.96 3.34
C PHE A 45 2.82 -6.97 2.95
N VAL A 46 3.72 -6.85 3.93
CA VAL A 46 5.15 -6.83 3.63
C VAL A 46 5.63 -8.20 3.13
N LEU A 47 5.13 -9.29 3.71
CA LEU A 47 5.57 -10.64 3.39
C LEU A 47 5.07 -11.10 2.01
N VAL A 48 3.76 -10.99 1.77
CA VAL A 48 3.11 -11.60 0.59
C VAL A 48 3.27 -10.69 -0.62
N PRO A 49 2.58 -9.55 -0.76
CA PRO A 49 2.76 -8.72 -1.94
C PRO A 49 4.15 -8.08 -2.02
N GLY A 50 4.74 -7.64 -0.90
CA GLY A 50 6.07 -7.02 -0.89
C GLY A 50 7.22 -7.98 -1.24
N CYS A 51 7.53 -8.91 -0.34
CA CYS A 51 8.71 -9.77 -0.49
C CYS A 51 8.48 -10.93 -1.47
N LEU A 52 7.35 -11.64 -1.35
CA LEU A 52 7.11 -12.84 -2.17
C LEU A 52 6.73 -12.47 -3.60
N LEU A 53 5.69 -11.65 -3.81
CA LEU A 53 5.19 -11.36 -5.15
C LEU A 53 6.08 -10.33 -5.88
N ASN A 54 6.29 -9.13 -5.32
CA ASN A 54 7.04 -8.07 -5.98
C ASN A 54 8.55 -8.33 -6.04
N ALA A 55 9.19 -8.75 -4.94
CA ALA A 55 10.64 -8.92 -4.94
C ALA A 55 11.09 -10.26 -5.52
N LEU A 56 10.58 -11.38 -5.01
CA LEU A 56 11.07 -12.71 -5.41
C LEU A 56 10.44 -13.21 -6.71
N LEU A 57 9.12 -13.36 -6.76
CA LEU A 57 8.44 -14.00 -7.88
C LEU A 57 8.46 -13.13 -9.14
N ALA A 58 8.30 -11.81 -9.03
CA ALA A 58 8.32 -10.96 -10.22
C ALA A 58 9.72 -10.93 -10.87
N GLU A 59 10.78 -11.00 -10.06
CA GLU A 59 12.16 -11.03 -10.57
C GLU A 59 12.52 -12.40 -11.17
N LEU A 60 12.09 -13.48 -10.53
CA LEU A 60 12.19 -14.83 -11.08
C LEU A 60 11.38 -14.97 -12.38
N GLY A 61 10.15 -14.46 -12.41
CA GLY A 61 9.30 -14.51 -13.59
C GLY A 61 9.86 -13.71 -14.76
N ARG A 62 10.53 -12.58 -14.46
CA ARG A 62 11.28 -11.80 -15.46
C ARG A 62 12.43 -12.59 -16.06
N HIS A 63 13.17 -13.38 -15.27
CA HIS A 63 14.31 -14.17 -15.76
C HIS A 63 13.92 -15.48 -16.44
N ILE A 64 12.91 -16.18 -15.92
CA ILE A 64 12.53 -17.52 -16.38
C ILE A 64 11.50 -17.43 -17.51
N TRP A 65 10.42 -16.70 -17.30
CA TRP A 65 9.28 -16.63 -18.23
C TRP A 65 9.31 -15.43 -19.16
N HIS A 66 10.26 -14.50 -18.96
CA HIS A 66 10.29 -13.20 -19.65
C HIS A 66 8.97 -12.42 -19.53
N ASN A 67 8.16 -12.78 -18.53
CA ASN A 67 6.86 -12.19 -18.27
C ASN A 67 6.57 -12.30 -16.76
N ASN A 68 6.34 -11.16 -16.14
CA ASN A 68 6.00 -11.02 -14.73
C ASN A 68 4.70 -10.26 -14.52
N VAL A 69 3.96 -9.94 -15.59
CA VAL A 69 2.75 -9.11 -15.54
C VAL A 69 1.69 -9.70 -14.61
N LEU A 70 1.44 -11.02 -14.71
CA LEU A 70 0.49 -11.70 -13.83
C LEU A 70 0.91 -11.62 -12.35
N ILE A 71 2.20 -11.73 -12.06
CA ILE A 71 2.72 -11.70 -10.69
C ILE A 71 2.58 -10.29 -10.11
N LEU A 72 2.87 -9.26 -10.91
CA LEU A 72 2.68 -7.86 -10.52
C LEU A 72 1.20 -7.54 -10.30
N GLN A 73 0.30 -8.08 -11.13
CA GLN A 73 -1.14 -7.97 -10.93
C GLN A 73 -1.61 -8.62 -9.61
N LEU A 74 -1.10 -9.81 -9.31
CA LEU A 74 -1.38 -10.47 -8.03
C LEU A 74 -0.81 -9.69 -6.85
N ALA A 75 0.35 -9.04 -7.02
CA ALA A 75 0.92 -8.17 -5.99
C ALA A 75 -0.02 -6.99 -5.71
N THR A 76 -0.49 -6.28 -6.74
CA THR A 76 -1.49 -5.20 -6.63
C THR A 76 -2.75 -5.63 -5.88
N VAL A 77 -3.30 -6.82 -6.19
CA VAL A 77 -4.46 -7.36 -5.47
C VAL A 77 -4.10 -7.65 -4.01
N GLY A 78 -2.96 -8.29 -3.76
CA GLY A 78 -2.48 -8.59 -2.42
C GLY A 78 -2.28 -7.35 -1.56
N GLU A 79 -1.69 -6.30 -2.14
CA GLU A 79 -1.49 -5.00 -1.48
C GLU A 79 -2.83 -4.39 -1.05
N THR A 80 -3.77 -4.32 -2.00
CA THR A 80 -5.10 -3.75 -1.77
C THR A 80 -5.87 -4.52 -0.70
N LEU A 81 -5.80 -5.85 -0.70
CA LEU A 81 -6.48 -6.68 0.28
C LEU A 81 -5.85 -6.55 1.68
N CYS A 82 -4.51 -6.56 1.79
CA CYS A 82 -3.87 -6.48 3.10
C CYS A 82 -4.00 -5.09 3.73
N LEU A 83 -3.88 -4.01 2.95
CA LEU A 83 -4.12 -2.65 3.44
C LEU A 83 -5.61 -2.40 3.70
N GLY A 84 -6.50 -2.89 2.83
CA GLY A 84 -7.95 -2.85 3.07
C GLY A 84 -8.32 -3.57 4.38
N TRP A 85 -7.69 -4.71 4.66
CA TRP A 85 -7.88 -5.42 5.93
C TRP A 85 -7.37 -4.60 7.13
N THR A 86 -6.24 -3.92 6.98
CA THR A 86 -5.73 -3.02 8.02
C THR A 86 -6.72 -1.88 8.29
N TYR A 87 -7.21 -1.19 7.25
CA TYR A 87 -8.19 -0.11 7.40
C TYR A 87 -9.54 -0.58 7.94
N TYR A 88 -9.94 -1.82 7.64
CA TYR A 88 -11.17 -2.40 8.19
C TYR A 88 -11.15 -2.42 9.72
N TYR A 89 -10.01 -2.77 10.32
CA TYR A 89 -9.85 -2.73 11.78
C TYR A 89 -9.67 -1.31 12.32
N ALA A 90 -9.09 -0.40 11.54
CA ALA A 90 -8.90 1.00 11.94
C ALA A 90 -10.19 1.83 11.94
N PHE A 91 -11.17 1.50 11.10
CA PHE A 91 -12.45 2.21 11.10
C PHE A 91 -13.29 1.85 12.31
N HIS A 92 -13.79 2.85 13.04
CA HIS A 92 -14.70 2.67 14.17
C HIS A 92 -16.15 2.50 13.70
N SER A 93 -16.56 3.26 12.68
CA SER A 93 -17.94 3.23 12.20
C SER A 93 -18.22 1.99 11.35
N GLU A 94 -19.33 1.30 11.63
CA GLU A 94 -19.79 0.21 10.77
C GLU A 94 -20.04 0.67 9.34
N ARG A 95 -20.52 1.90 9.17
CA ARG A 95 -20.73 2.50 7.86
C ARG A 95 -19.41 2.60 7.09
N GLY A 96 -18.33 3.07 7.71
CA GLY A 96 -17.00 3.15 7.09
C GLY A 96 -16.50 1.77 6.67
N ARG A 97 -16.65 0.76 7.53
CA ARG A 97 -16.29 -0.64 7.21
C ARG A 97 -17.08 -1.20 6.03
N ARG A 98 -18.39 -0.97 5.98
CA ARG A 98 -19.24 -1.44 4.86
C ARG A 98 -18.88 -0.74 3.54
N VAL A 99 -18.62 0.57 3.58
CA VAL A 99 -18.18 1.32 2.40
C VAL A 99 -16.83 0.80 1.91
N LEU A 100 -15.87 0.58 2.80
CA LEU A 100 -14.57 0.00 2.46
C LEU A 100 -14.72 -1.37 1.80
N LEU A 101 -15.52 -2.28 2.38
CA LEU A 101 -15.77 -3.59 1.79
C LEU A 101 -16.45 -3.50 0.41
N ALA A 102 -17.39 -2.59 0.23
CA ALA A 102 -18.02 -2.34 -1.06
C ALA A 102 -17.00 -1.83 -2.11
N CYS A 103 -16.10 -0.91 -1.71
CA CYS A 103 -15.03 -0.43 -2.57
C CYS A 103 -14.03 -1.54 -2.93
N VAL A 104 -13.65 -2.40 -1.98
CA VAL A 104 -12.79 -3.57 -2.25
C VAL A 104 -13.49 -4.55 -3.18
N GLY A 105 -14.78 -4.81 -2.98
CA GLY A 105 -15.57 -5.64 -3.90
C GLY A 105 -15.63 -5.08 -5.32
N LEU A 106 -15.82 -3.76 -5.45
CA LEU A 106 -15.78 -3.07 -6.74
C LEU A 106 -14.38 -3.16 -7.39
N PHE A 107 -13.31 -2.97 -6.62
CA PHE A 107 -11.94 -3.14 -7.09
C PHE A 107 -11.69 -4.55 -7.63
N LEU A 108 -12.12 -5.59 -6.89
CA LEU A 108 -11.96 -6.98 -7.35
C LEU A 108 -12.78 -7.26 -8.61
N ALA A 109 -13.99 -6.72 -8.72
CA ALA A 109 -14.81 -6.83 -9.92
C ALA A 109 -14.12 -6.16 -11.13
N LEU A 110 -13.53 -4.98 -10.93
CA LEU A 110 -12.75 -4.28 -11.96
C LEU A 110 -11.50 -5.07 -12.36
N TYR A 111 -10.77 -5.62 -11.40
CA TYR A 111 -9.61 -6.47 -11.65
C TYR A 111 -9.98 -7.70 -12.50
N ILE A 112 -11.07 -8.40 -12.13
CA ILE A 112 -11.56 -9.56 -12.87
C ILE A 112 -12.00 -9.15 -14.28
N ALA A 113 -12.75 -8.06 -14.39
CA ALA A 113 -13.17 -7.54 -15.69
C ALA A 113 -11.96 -7.20 -16.57
N GLU A 114 -10.98 -6.46 -16.05
CA GLU A 114 -9.76 -6.13 -16.78
C GLU A 114 -9.00 -7.40 -17.18
N ALA A 115 -8.84 -8.38 -16.28
CA ALA A 115 -8.20 -9.66 -16.60
C ALA A 115 -8.90 -10.42 -17.76
N PHE A 116 -10.24 -10.40 -17.84
CA PHE A 116 -10.96 -11.06 -18.93
C PHE A 116 -10.99 -10.25 -20.24
N PHE A 117 -11.16 -8.93 -20.16
CA PHE A 117 -11.32 -8.07 -21.35
C PHE A 117 -9.98 -7.66 -21.96
N TYR A 118 -8.95 -7.38 -21.16
CA TYR A 118 -7.66 -6.89 -21.68
C TYR A 118 -6.77 -8.00 -22.24
N HIS A 119 -6.83 -9.22 -21.70
CA HIS A 119 -6.04 -10.34 -22.22
C HIS A 119 -6.41 -10.73 -23.66
N VAL A 120 -7.57 -10.30 -24.14
CA VAL A 120 -8.07 -10.56 -25.50
C VAL A 120 -7.77 -9.40 -26.47
N ALA A 121 -7.55 -8.17 -25.99
CA ALA A 121 -7.63 -6.98 -26.83
C ALA A 121 -6.34 -6.14 -26.96
N THR A 122 -5.44 -6.08 -25.95
CA THR A 122 -4.26 -5.19 -26.00
C THR A 122 -3.08 -5.68 -25.16
N SER A 123 -1.86 -5.53 -25.66
CA SER A 123 -0.59 -5.89 -24.99
C SER A 123 -0.09 -4.86 -23.96
N GLY A 124 -0.97 -3.95 -23.50
CA GLY A 124 -0.59 -2.85 -22.59
C GLY A 124 -0.66 -3.23 -21.11
N PRO A 125 0.01 -2.48 -20.22
CA PRO A 125 -0.11 -2.66 -18.77
C PRO A 125 -1.55 -2.36 -18.28
N PRO A 126 -2.02 -3.01 -17.21
CA PRO A 126 -3.38 -2.86 -16.67
C PRO A 126 -3.53 -1.54 -15.89
N ILE A 127 -3.78 -0.44 -16.62
CA ILE A 127 -3.84 0.91 -16.05
C ILE A 127 -5.03 1.06 -15.10
N TYR A 128 -6.18 0.43 -15.38
CA TYR A 128 -7.41 0.69 -14.61
C TYR A 128 -7.35 0.10 -13.20
N THR A 129 -6.80 -1.10 -13.04
CA THR A 129 -6.60 -1.72 -11.72
C THR A 129 -5.70 -0.84 -10.84
N HIS A 130 -4.61 -0.29 -11.37
CA HIS A 130 -3.71 0.58 -10.60
C HIS A 130 -4.37 1.91 -10.20
N ILE A 131 -5.18 2.50 -11.10
CA ILE A 131 -5.99 3.69 -10.76
C ILE A 131 -6.98 3.36 -9.64
N ALA A 132 -7.73 2.26 -9.77
CA ALA A 132 -8.72 1.84 -8.79
C ALA A 132 -8.09 1.55 -7.42
N GLN A 133 -6.96 0.84 -7.38
CA GLN A 133 -6.17 0.62 -6.17
C GLN A 133 -5.77 1.94 -5.51
N SER A 134 -5.18 2.85 -6.28
CA SER A 134 -4.65 4.11 -5.75
C SER A 134 -5.77 4.98 -5.17
N VAL A 135 -6.90 5.12 -5.89
CA VAL A 135 -8.07 5.86 -5.41
C VAL A 135 -8.65 5.23 -4.15
N LEU A 136 -8.77 3.90 -4.11
CA LEU A 136 -9.30 3.20 -2.95
C LEU A 136 -8.43 3.40 -1.71
N LEU A 137 -7.12 3.17 -1.81
CA LEU A 137 -6.21 3.21 -0.67
C LEU A 137 -5.94 4.65 -0.19
N VAL A 138 -5.83 5.61 -1.10
CA VAL A 138 -5.77 7.03 -0.75
C VAL A 138 -7.08 7.47 -0.10
N GLY A 139 -8.23 7.06 -0.66
CA GLY A 139 -9.54 7.36 -0.08
C GLY A 139 -9.73 6.79 1.32
N ALA A 140 -9.28 5.56 1.55
CA ALA A 140 -9.31 4.92 2.87
C ALA A 140 -8.42 5.67 3.89
N ALA A 141 -7.21 6.07 3.48
CA ALA A 141 -6.30 6.85 4.32
C ALA A 141 -6.89 8.22 4.69
N VAL A 142 -7.49 8.93 3.72
CA VAL A 142 -8.15 10.23 3.96
C VAL A 142 -9.36 10.08 4.87
N ALA A 143 -10.18 9.05 4.67
CA ALA A 143 -11.32 8.77 5.55
C ALA A 143 -10.87 8.44 6.98
N TYR A 144 -9.73 7.75 7.14
CA TYR A 144 -9.15 7.52 8.46
C TYR A 144 -8.67 8.83 9.13
N PHE A 145 -8.04 9.74 8.38
CA PHE A 145 -7.69 11.07 8.91
C PHE A 145 -8.93 11.88 9.31
N GLU A 146 -9.99 11.85 8.49
CA GLU A 146 -11.25 12.51 8.83
C GLU A 146 -11.83 11.96 10.14
N GLN A 147 -11.86 10.63 10.30
CA GLN A 147 -12.29 9.99 11.54
C GLN A 147 -11.45 10.47 12.74
N THR A 148 -10.12 10.48 12.59
CA THR A 148 -9.19 10.88 13.65
C THR A 148 -9.37 12.35 14.06
N LEU A 149 -9.56 13.24 13.08
CA LEU A 149 -9.80 14.68 13.33
C LEU A 149 -11.14 14.93 14.04
N ARG A 150 -12.19 14.17 13.70
CA ARG A 150 -13.52 14.31 14.31
C ARG A 150 -13.57 13.84 15.77
N GLU A 151 -12.71 12.91 16.15
CA GLU A 151 -12.68 12.35 17.50
C GLU A 151 -11.96 13.26 18.52
N LEU A 152 -11.45 14.44 18.11
CA LEU A 152 -10.76 15.45 18.95
C LEU A 152 -9.77 14.82 19.95
N ARG A 153 -9.05 13.83 19.45
CA ARG A 153 -8.22 12.94 20.24
C ARG A 153 -6.90 13.62 20.57
N ASN A 154 -6.57 13.75 21.86
CA ASN A 154 -5.26 14.22 22.31
C ASN A 154 -4.24 13.06 22.29
N ILE A 155 -4.14 12.37 21.15
CA ILE A 155 -3.14 11.33 20.92
C ILE A 155 -1.98 11.97 20.17
N ASP A 156 -0.77 11.60 20.56
CA ASP A 156 0.40 11.89 19.76
C ASP A 156 0.30 11.12 18.44
N LEU A 157 -0.08 11.81 17.37
CA LEU A 157 -0.25 11.25 16.03
C LEU A 157 1.03 10.55 15.54
N SER A 158 2.19 10.90 16.09
CA SER A 158 3.45 10.26 15.74
C SER A 158 3.60 8.84 16.29
N GLU A 159 2.80 8.48 17.30
CA GLU A 159 2.82 7.15 17.90
C GLU A 159 1.77 6.21 17.28
N ASP A 160 0.71 6.74 16.63
CA ASP A 160 -0.34 5.92 16.02
C ASP A 160 0.16 5.19 14.75
N PRO A 161 0.24 3.84 14.77
CA PRO A 161 0.71 3.07 13.63
C PRO A 161 -0.13 3.26 12.37
N ILE A 162 -1.45 3.41 12.49
CA ILE A 162 -2.32 3.55 11.31
C ILE A 162 -2.12 4.92 10.69
N PHE A 163 -1.91 5.96 11.49
CA PHE A 163 -1.58 7.29 10.98
C PHE A 163 -0.31 7.24 10.11
N MET A 164 0.75 6.58 10.58
CA MET A 164 1.99 6.40 9.81
C MET A 164 1.75 5.64 8.49
N VAL A 165 0.98 4.55 8.53
CA VAL A 165 0.60 3.80 7.32
C VAL A 165 -0.19 4.66 6.36
N SER A 166 -1.11 5.49 6.84
CA SER A 166 -1.94 6.39 6.02
C SER A 166 -1.11 7.47 5.35
N VAL A 167 -0.20 8.13 6.07
CA VAL A 167 0.73 9.12 5.48
C VAL A 167 1.55 8.47 4.37
N GLY A 168 2.17 7.32 4.66
CA GLY A 168 2.97 6.60 3.68
C GLY A 168 2.16 6.11 2.47
N SER A 169 0.94 5.61 2.70
CA SER A 169 0.03 5.15 1.65
C SER A 169 -0.35 6.29 0.70
N ILE A 170 -0.68 7.47 1.25
CA ILE A 170 -1.04 8.63 0.42
C ILE A 170 0.14 9.04 -0.45
N LEU A 171 1.33 9.18 0.12
CA LEU A 171 2.53 9.57 -0.63
C LEU A 171 2.85 8.56 -1.74
N TYR A 172 2.85 7.26 -1.42
CA TYR A 172 3.20 6.21 -2.36
C TYR A 172 2.16 6.02 -3.47
N TYR A 173 0.88 5.86 -3.12
CA TYR A 173 -0.16 5.57 -4.11
C TYR A 173 -0.53 6.80 -4.94
N ALA A 174 -0.50 8.02 -4.38
CA ALA A 174 -0.70 9.22 -5.19
C ALA A 174 0.45 9.43 -6.19
N GLY A 175 1.70 9.20 -5.77
CA GLY A 175 2.85 9.30 -6.67
C GLY A 175 2.85 8.21 -7.75
N THR A 176 2.53 6.97 -7.37
CA THR A 176 2.39 5.85 -8.32
C THR A 176 1.28 6.10 -9.33
N LEU A 177 0.14 6.66 -8.90
CA LEU A 177 -0.94 7.06 -9.81
C LEU A 177 -0.47 8.08 -10.86
N MET A 178 0.31 9.09 -10.44
CA MET A 178 0.88 10.07 -11.37
C MET A 178 1.81 9.42 -12.40
N VAL A 179 2.63 8.44 -11.97
CA VAL A 179 3.53 7.67 -12.85
C VAL A 179 2.74 6.94 -13.93
N PHE A 180 1.73 6.16 -13.55
CA PHE A 180 0.92 5.40 -14.52
C PHE A 180 0.14 6.30 -15.49
N ILE A 181 -0.40 7.43 -15.02
CA ILE A 181 -1.14 8.35 -15.90
C ILE A 181 -0.19 8.98 -16.93
N LEU A 182 1.01 9.39 -16.50
CA LEU A 182 1.96 10.09 -17.37
C LEU A 182 2.75 9.15 -18.28
N GLU A 183 2.96 7.89 -17.90
CA GLU A 183 3.62 6.88 -18.74
C GLU A 183 2.95 6.77 -20.11
N SER A 184 1.61 6.78 -20.15
CA SER A 184 0.84 6.73 -21.41
C SER A 184 1.09 7.93 -22.33
N LYS A 185 1.46 9.10 -21.76
CA LYS A 185 1.70 10.35 -22.49
C LYS A 185 3.16 10.57 -22.86
N LEU A 186 4.07 9.82 -22.25
CA LEU A 186 5.52 10.00 -22.38
C LEU A 186 6.19 8.85 -23.13
N GLN A 187 5.45 8.05 -23.88
CA GLN A 187 5.98 6.91 -24.64
C GLN A 187 7.11 7.30 -25.60
N ASP A 188 7.09 8.53 -26.13
CA ASP A 188 8.14 9.06 -27.01
C ASP A 188 9.38 9.59 -26.25
N GLN A 189 9.36 9.61 -24.92
CA GLN A 189 10.40 10.17 -24.06
C GLN A 189 10.83 9.16 -22.98
N PRO A 190 11.58 8.10 -23.35
CA PRO A 190 11.90 6.99 -22.45
C PRO A 190 12.72 7.43 -21.23
N ASP A 191 13.58 8.44 -21.36
CA ASP A 191 14.36 8.96 -20.24
C ASP A 191 13.46 9.56 -19.14
N LEU A 192 12.37 10.24 -19.52
CA LEU A 192 11.41 10.76 -18.55
C LEU A 192 10.67 9.63 -17.83
N ILE A 193 10.29 8.57 -18.54
CA ILE A 193 9.66 7.39 -17.93
C ILE A 193 10.57 6.80 -16.85
N TRP A 194 11.87 6.64 -17.11
CA TRP A 194 12.81 6.14 -16.11
C TRP A 194 12.98 7.06 -14.90
N ILE A 195 12.98 8.38 -15.10
CA ILE A 195 12.99 9.36 -14.00
C ILE A 195 11.73 9.20 -13.13
N MET A 196 10.57 9.01 -13.75
CA MET A 196 9.32 8.78 -13.03
C MET A 196 9.35 7.51 -12.18
N TYR A 197 9.87 6.40 -12.72
CA TYR A 197 10.08 5.17 -11.96
C TYR A 197 11.08 5.36 -10.81
N ILE A 198 12.15 6.14 -10.98
CA ILE A 198 13.06 6.47 -9.88
C ILE A 198 12.32 7.20 -8.74
N ILE A 199 11.46 8.17 -9.07
CA ILE A 199 10.62 8.86 -8.07
C ILE A 199 9.72 7.85 -7.35
N GLN A 200 9.09 6.93 -8.09
CA GLN A 200 8.28 5.86 -7.51
C GLN A 200 9.10 4.98 -6.54
N PHE A 201 10.34 4.63 -6.89
CA PHE A 201 11.23 3.85 -6.02
C PHE A 201 11.59 4.60 -4.74
N ILE A 202 11.81 5.92 -4.81
CA ILE A 202 12.01 6.74 -3.60
C ILE A 202 10.76 6.72 -2.72
N LEU A 203 9.57 6.89 -3.30
CA LEU A 203 8.31 6.85 -2.57
C LEU A 203 8.06 5.49 -1.92
N LEU A 204 8.44 4.40 -2.59
CA LEU A 204 8.36 3.05 -2.04
C LEU A 204 9.28 2.89 -0.81
N ILE A 205 10.52 3.39 -0.89
CA ILE A 205 11.46 3.37 0.23
C ILE A 205 10.87 4.15 1.42
N VAL A 206 10.34 5.35 1.17
CA VAL A 206 9.67 6.18 2.19
C VAL A 206 8.48 5.42 2.80
N PHE A 207 7.66 4.77 1.99
CA PHE A 207 6.54 3.97 2.47
C PHE A 207 6.99 2.80 3.35
N ASN A 208 8.06 2.10 2.97
CA ASN A 208 8.64 1.02 3.77
C ASN A 208 9.21 1.52 5.10
N VAL A 209 9.72 2.74 5.17
CA VAL A 209 10.11 3.39 6.43
C VAL A 209 8.87 3.64 7.32
N PHE A 210 7.78 4.17 6.76
CA PHE A 210 6.53 4.34 7.51
C PHE A 210 5.95 3.00 8.00
N LEU A 211 5.99 1.95 7.19
CA LEU A 211 5.59 0.60 7.59
C LEU A 211 6.46 0.05 8.72
N ALA A 212 7.78 0.31 8.67
CA ALA A 212 8.70 -0.11 9.70
C ALA A 212 8.40 0.58 11.03
N ILE A 213 8.14 1.90 11.02
CA ILE A 213 7.74 2.68 12.19
C ILE A 213 6.39 2.18 12.73
N ALA A 214 5.40 1.98 11.86
CA ALA A 214 4.09 1.47 12.26
C ALA A 214 4.16 0.09 12.93
N LEU A 215 4.90 -0.85 12.33
CA LEU A 215 5.12 -2.17 12.94
C LEU A 215 5.96 -2.09 14.22
N TRP A 216 6.85 -1.10 14.32
CA TRP A 216 7.59 -0.84 15.55
C TRP A 216 6.72 -0.26 16.65
N ASN A 217 5.63 0.46 16.36
CA ASN A 217 4.73 1.00 17.39
C ASN A 217 3.46 0.15 17.58
N GLY A 218 3.31 -0.96 16.84
CA GLY A 218 2.11 -1.81 16.80
C GLY A 218 1.82 -2.67 18.04
N ASP A 219 2.50 -2.44 19.15
CA ASP A 219 2.21 -3.06 20.45
C ASP A 219 1.46 -2.14 21.39
N GLN A 220 1.50 -0.83 21.16
CA GLN A 220 0.75 0.10 21.97
C GLN A 220 -0.73 -0.17 21.74
N PRO A 221 -1.50 -0.56 22.78
CA PRO A 221 -2.93 -0.58 22.66
C PRO A 221 -3.31 0.83 22.26
N ALA A 222 -3.79 0.96 21.03
CA ALA A 222 -4.44 2.17 20.61
C ALA A 222 -5.44 2.46 21.76
N GLU A 223 -5.26 3.58 22.47
CA GLU A 223 -5.90 3.91 23.77
C GLU A 223 -7.44 3.72 23.73
N TYR A 224 -7.91 3.61 22.50
CA TYR A 224 -9.19 3.25 21.89
C TYR A 224 -9.79 1.89 22.27
N THR A 225 -9.04 0.95 22.86
CA THR A 225 -9.60 -0.34 23.34
C THR A 225 -10.04 -0.32 24.80
N ALA A 226 -9.73 0.74 25.55
CA ALA A 226 -10.48 1.01 26.76
C ALA A 226 -11.91 1.35 26.36
N ALA A 227 -12.86 0.48 26.73
CA ALA A 227 -14.28 0.81 26.69
C ALA A 227 -14.47 2.23 27.27
N PRO A 228 -15.35 3.06 26.71
CA PRO A 228 -15.54 4.42 27.22
C PRO A 228 -15.74 4.31 28.73
N LEU A 229 -14.83 4.94 29.49
CA LEU A 229 -15.00 5.20 30.92
C LEU A 229 -16.45 5.60 31.07
N GLU A 230 -17.21 4.79 31.80
CA GLU A 230 -18.65 4.92 31.97
C GLU A 230 -18.99 6.40 32.06
N TRP A 231 -19.66 6.91 31.02
CA TRP A 231 -20.10 8.29 31.03
C TRP A 231 -20.91 8.46 32.31
N PRO A 232 -20.59 9.41 33.20
CA PRO A 232 -21.32 9.55 34.45
C PRO A 232 -22.80 9.68 34.08
N ALA A 233 -23.61 8.77 34.62
CA ALA A 233 -25.04 8.76 34.37
C ALA A 233 -25.58 10.18 34.60
N PRO A 234 -26.44 10.70 33.71
CA PRO A 234 -27.06 11.99 33.93
C PRO A 234 -27.68 11.97 35.32
N ARG A 235 -27.26 12.91 36.18
CA ARG A 235 -27.87 13.08 37.50
C ARG A 235 -29.33 13.47 37.24
N GLU A 236 -30.25 12.61 37.65
CA GLU A 236 -31.69 12.89 37.67
C GLU A 236 -32.01 14.12 38.51
#